data_AF-A0A535HN83-F1
#
_entry.id   AF-A0A535HN83-F1
#
_cell.length_a   1.000
_cell.length_b   1.000
_cell.length_c   1.000
_cell.angle_alpha   90.00
_cell.angle_beta   90.00
_cell.angle_gamma   90.00
#
_symmetry.space_group_name_H-M   'P 1'
#
loop_
_entity.id
_entity.type
_entity.pdbx_description
1 polymer ?
#
loop_
_entity_poly.entity_id
_entity_poly.type
_entity_poly.pdbx_seq_one_letter_code
_entity_poly.pdbx_strand_id
1 'polypeptide(L)'
;MRLRAAFLALLVLASCGGGPPLRTGAPVSDLVIPTTVPNGKVEVVVKSTYTVGETIRATVRLLPKTGSLRGPLDPYVQASGFHGTATVRHLSVDPISVYAGAAEVAVVWDMRDDGGKAVASDDYSLVFNVIDDSGRTTTVGATLQVR
;
A
#
# COMPACT_ATOMS: atom_id res chain seq x y z
N MET A 1 -84.19 7.74 -27.34
CA MET A 1 -83.74 8.70 -26.31
C MET A 1 -82.32 8.32 -25.89
N ARG A 2 -81.36 9.26 -26.03
CA ARG A 2 -80.22 9.56 -25.13
C ARG A 2 -79.56 8.35 -24.41
N LEU A 3 -78.25 8.08 -24.47
CA LEU A 3 -77.17 8.95 -23.99
C LEU A 3 -75.78 8.24 -24.17
N ARG A 4 -74.81 8.98 -24.72
CA ARG A 4 -73.37 9.09 -24.39
C ARG A 4 -72.50 7.86 -24.01
N ALA A 5 -71.47 7.65 -24.85
CA ALA A 5 -70.03 7.66 -24.58
C ALA A 5 -69.45 6.90 -23.36
N ALA A 6 -68.49 6.02 -23.64
CA ALA A 6 -67.37 5.76 -22.73
C ALA A 6 -66.11 5.39 -23.53
N PHE A 7 -65.19 6.36 -23.60
CA PHE A 7 -63.77 6.19 -23.89
C PHE A 7 -63.13 5.34 -22.79
N LEU A 8 -62.31 4.34 -23.14
CA LEU A 8 -61.29 3.82 -22.23
C LEU A 8 -59.96 3.68 -22.98
N ALA A 9 -59.09 4.64 -22.72
CA ALA A 9 -57.69 4.63 -23.09
C ALA A 9 -56.93 3.69 -22.15
N LEU A 10 -56.21 2.71 -22.70
CA LEU A 10 -55.33 1.82 -21.94
C LEU A 10 -53.96 2.51 -21.79
N LEU A 11 -53.68 3.04 -20.60
CA LEU A 11 -52.38 3.61 -20.20
C LEU A 11 -51.44 2.47 -19.80
N VAL A 12 -50.39 2.24 -20.58
CA VAL A 12 -49.28 1.34 -20.23
C VAL A 12 -48.27 2.14 -19.40
N LEU A 13 -48.30 1.95 -18.08
CA LEU A 13 -47.24 2.44 -17.19
C LEU A 13 -46.07 1.46 -17.24
N ALA A 14 -45.08 1.75 -18.10
CA ALA A 14 -43.78 1.12 -18.06
C ALA A 14 -43.01 1.63 -16.83
N SER A 15 -43.03 0.84 -15.76
CA SER A 15 -42.21 1.01 -14.56
C SER A 15 -40.76 0.68 -14.90
N CYS A 16 -39.95 1.69 -15.22
CA CYS A 16 -38.49 1.56 -15.19
C CYS A 16 -38.05 1.65 -13.73
N GLY A 17 -38.01 0.50 -13.07
CA GLY A 17 -37.39 0.35 -11.74
C GLY A 17 -35.93 0.76 -11.81
N GLY A 18 -35.59 1.89 -11.19
CA GLY A 18 -34.22 2.27 -10.91
C GLY A 18 -33.64 1.30 -9.89
N GLY A 19 -32.81 0.36 -10.35
CA GLY A 19 -32.02 -0.49 -9.47
C GLY A 19 -31.08 0.37 -8.61
N PRO A 20 -30.80 -0.04 -7.35
CA PRO A 20 -29.85 0.68 -6.51
C PRO A 20 -28.49 0.76 -7.20
N PRO A 21 -27.75 1.88 -7.05
CA PRO A 21 -26.43 2.00 -7.67
C PRO A 21 -25.54 0.87 -7.15
N LEU A 22 -25.03 0.06 -8.08
CA LEU A 22 -23.98 -0.90 -7.80
C LEU A 22 -22.80 -0.11 -7.21
N ARG A 23 -22.51 -0.34 -5.93
CA ARG A 23 -21.26 0.12 -5.33
C ARG A 23 -20.15 -0.68 -5.98
N THR A 24 -19.48 -0.11 -6.98
CA THR A 24 -18.17 -0.58 -7.43
C THR A 24 -17.20 -0.34 -6.27
N GLY A 25 -17.01 -1.35 -5.43
CA GLY A 25 -15.83 -1.41 -4.57
C GLY A 25 -14.62 -1.44 -5.50
N ALA A 26 -13.89 -0.32 -5.61
CA ALA A 26 -12.64 -0.32 -6.34
C ALA A 26 -11.73 -1.39 -5.71
N PRO A 27 -11.08 -2.25 -6.51
CA PRO A 27 -10.08 -3.15 -5.96
C PRO A 27 -9.04 -2.31 -5.21
N VAL A 28 -8.61 -2.77 -4.03
CA VAL A 28 -7.45 -2.19 -3.33
C VAL A 28 -6.25 -2.48 -4.22
N SER A 29 -5.89 -1.51 -5.06
CA SER A 29 -4.74 -1.62 -5.95
C SER A 29 -3.47 -1.43 -5.14
N ASP A 30 -2.51 -2.32 -5.32
CA ASP A 30 -1.17 -2.14 -4.79
C ASP A 30 -0.54 -0.87 -5.39
N LEU A 31 0.08 -0.07 -4.52
CA LEU A 31 0.90 1.08 -4.86
C LEU A 31 2.35 0.64 -4.99
N VAL A 32 2.99 1.01 -6.10
CA VAL A 32 4.43 0.81 -6.31
C VAL A 32 5.15 2.14 -6.12
N ILE A 33 6.05 2.20 -5.15
CA ILE A 33 6.82 3.39 -4.79
C ILE A 33 8.27 3.20 -5.25
N PRO A 34 8.70 3.82 -6.35
CA PRO A 34 10.07 3.69 -6.85
C PRO A 34 11.04 4.66 -6.14
N THR A 35 12.24 4.19 -5.85
CA THR A 35 13.37 4.99 -5.36
C THR A 35 14.61 4.70 -6.20
N THR A 36 15.17 5.73 -6.84
CA THR A 36 16.42 5.60 -7.61
C THR A 36 17.60 5.50 -6.65
N VAL A 37 18.50 4.55 -6.90
CA VAL A 37 19.74 4.34 -6.14
C VAL A 37 20.92 4.29 -7.11
N PRO A 38 22.17 4.52 -6.68
CA PRO A 38 23.31 4.63 -7.60
C PRO A 38 23.45 3.47 -8.59
N ASN A 39 23.19 2.24 -8.14
CA ASN A 39 23.34 1.01 -8.94
C ASN A 39 22.03 0.50 -9.56
N GLY A 40 20.93 1.25 -9.50
CA GLY A 40 19.65 0.82 -10.08
C GLY A 40 18.45 1.50 -9.46
N LYS A 41 17.44 0.71 -9.10
CA LYS A 41 16.27 1.21 -8.36
C LYS A 41 15.77 0.19 -7.35
N VAL A 42 15.05 0.69 -6.38
CA VAL A 42 14.30 -0.08 -5.39
C VAL A 42 12.82 0.25 -5.58
N GLU A 43 11.96 -0.75 -5.59
CA GLU A 43 10.51 -0.55 -5.59
C GLU A 43 9.92 -1.13 -4.31
N VAL A 44 9.11 -0.33 -3.62
CA VAL A 44 8.34 -0.82 -2.48
C VAL A 44 6.89 -0.93 -2.89
N VAL A 45 6.34 -2.14 -2.81
CA VAL A 45 4.95 -2.44 -3.15
C VAL A 45 4.16 -2.59 -1.86
N VAL A 46 3.12 -1.76 -1.69
CA VAL A 46 2.25 -1.70 -0.51
C VAL A 46 0.80 -1.56 -0.94
N LYS A 47 -0.17 -1.87 -0.07
CA LYS A 47 -1.55 -1.45 -0.29
C LYS A 47 -1.68 0.07 -0.24
N SER A 48 -2.66 0.62 -0.94
CA SER A 48 -3.02 2.03 -0.83
C SER A 48 -3.49 2.40 0.58
N THR A 49 -4.13 1.47 1.31
CA THR A 49 -4.58 1.66 2.69
C THR A 49 -4.64 0.32 3.41
N TYR A 50 -4.34 0.33 4.71
CA TYR A 50 -4.43 -0.82 5.61
C TYR A 50 -5.47 -0.55 6.70
N THR A 51 -6.15 -1.59 7.16
CA THR A 51 -7.06 -1.49 8.32
C THR A 51 -6.25 -1.51 9.62
N VAL A 52 -6.68 -0.78 10.65
CA VAL A 52 -6.07 -0.87 12.00
C VAL A 52 -6.03 -2.33 12.49
N GLY A 53 -4.85 -2.78 12.92
CA GLY A 53 -4.62 -4.15 13.40
C GLY A 53 -4.41 -5.20 12.30
N GLU A 54 -4.54 -4.81 11.03
CA GLU A 54 -4.14 -5.64 9.90
C GLU A 54 -2.62 -5.83 9.89
N THR A 55 -2.15 -7.04 9.60
CA THR A 55 -0.72 -7.27 9.34
C THR A 55 -0.34 -6.61 8.02
N ILE A 56 0.55 -5.63 8.09
CA ILE A 56 1.10 -4.92 6.93
C ILE A 56 2.17 -5.79 6.28
N ARG A 57 2.09 -5.92 4.96
CA ARG A 57 3.10 -6.58 4.13
C ARG A 57 3.55 -5.62 3.04
N ALA A 58 4.81 -5.22 3.09
CA ALA A 58 5.47 -4.45 2.03
C ALA A 58 6.42 -5.37 1.26
N THR A 59 6.29 -5.46 -0.06
CA THR A 59 7.25 -6.18 -0.90
C THR A 59 8.31 -5.22 -1.39
N VAL A 60 9.56 -5.45 -0.99
CA VAL A 60 10.73 -4.69 -1.45
C VAL A 60 11.35 -5.42 -2.64
N ARG A 61 11.45 -4.76 -3.78
CA ARG A 61 12.10 -5.26 -4.99
C ARG A 61 13.40 -4.52 -5.23
N LEU A 62 14.49 -5.25 -5.39
CA LEU A 62 15.78 -4.70 -5.79
C LEU A 62 15.96 -4.94 -7.30
N LEU A 63 16.19 -3.87 -8.05
CA LEU A 63 16.38 -3.91 -9.49
C LEU A 63 17.73 -3.26 -9.84
N PRO A 64 18.85 -3.98 -9.64
CA PRO A 64 20.16 -3.52 -10.07
C PRO A 64 20.18 -3.31 -11.59
N LYS A 65 20.75 -2.18 -12.01
CA LYS A 65 21.04 -1.85 -13.41
C LYS A 65 22.54 -2.01 -13.70
N THR A 66 23.38 -1.71 -12.71
CA THR A 66 24.84 -1.84 -12.76
C THR A 66 25.32 -2.33 -11.40
N GLY A 67 26.30 -3.23 -11.35
CA GLY A 67 26.82 -3.73 -10.08
C GLY A 67 25.76 -4.47 -9.25
N SER A 68 25.92 -4.45 -7.91
CA SER A 68 24.97 -5.10 -7.00
C SER A 68 24.22 -4.14 -6.07
N LEU A 69 23.09 -4.62 -5.56
CA LEU A 69 22.31 -4.01 -4.48
C LEU A 69 22.10 -5.04 -3.37
N ARG A 70 22.19 -4.60 -2.11
CA ARG A 70 21.85 -5.40 -0.93
C ARG A 70 20.91 -4.65 0.00
N GLY A 71 19.83 -5.30 0.41
CA GLY A 71 18.84 -4.76 1.35
C GLY A 71 17.57 -5.61 1.44
N PRO A 72 16.54 -5.17 2.18
CA PRO A 72 16.53 -3.99 3.06
C PRO A 72 17.43 -4.21 4.29
N LEU A 73 18.18 -3.18 4.67
CA LEU A 73 19.03 -3.17 5.87
C LEU A 73 18.36 -2.35 6.97
N ASP A 74 18.37 -2.91 8.18
CA ASP A 74 17.85 -2.28 9.40
C ASP A 74 16.45 -1.65 9.21
N PRO A 75 15.46 -2.40 8.68
CA PRO A 75 14.14 -1.83 8.42
C PRO A 75 13.45 -1.43 9.73
N TYR A 76 12.82 -0.27 9.74
CA TYR A 76 12.02 0.20 10.85
C TYR A 76 10.78 0.94 10.37
N VAL A 77 9.78 1.00 11.25
CA VAL A 77 8.58 1.80 11.06
C VAL A 77 8.70 3.04 11.92
N GLN A 78 8.41 4.20 11.34
CA GLN A 78 8.25 5.45 12.06
C GLN A 78 6.80 5.94 11.96
N ALA A 79 6.29 6.55 13.03
CA ALA A 79 5.08 7.36 12.98
C ALA A 79 5.44 8.74 12.40
N SER A 80 4.65 9.21 11.45
CA SER A 80 4.85 10.49 10.75
C SER A 80 3.71 11.46 11.09
N GLY A 81 3.49 11.70 12.38
CA GLY A 81 2.39 12.54 12.89
C GLY A 81 2.79 14.00 13.19
N PHE A 82 1.82 14.82 13.59
CA PHE A 82 1.97 16.26 13.87
C PHE A 82 2.99 16.59 14.99
N HIS A 83 3.33 15.60 15.83
CA HIS A 83 4.26 15.73 16.95
C HIS A 83 5.72 15.43 16.57
N GLY A 84 6.02 15.17 15.29
CA GLY A 84 7.35 14.79 14.80
C GLY A 84 7.46 13.31 14.46
N THR A 85 8.63 12.90 13.99
CA THR A 85 8.92 11.50 13.64
C THR A 85 9.42 10.72 14.84
N ALA A 86 8.84 9.56 15.09
CA ALA A 86 9.29 8.64 16.14
C ALA A 86 9.36 7.22 15.59
N THR A 87 10.47 6.53 15.83
CA THR A 87 10.57 5.09 15.53
C THR A 87 9.61 4.33 16.43
N VAL A 88 8.75 3.55 15.80
CA VAL A 88 7.70 2.75 16.45
C VAL A 88 8.13 1.31 16.60
N ARG A 89 8.76 0.75 15.56
CA ARG A 89 9.10 -0.67 15.50
C ARG A 89 10.36 -0.91 14.68
N HIS A 90 11.30 -1.66 15.21
CA HIS A 90 12.37 -2.26 14.44
C HIS A 90 11.90 -3.61 13.88
N LEU A 91 12.16 -3.84 12.60
CA LEU A 91 11.75 -5.04 11.88
C LEU A 91 12.96 -5.92 11.61
N SER A 92 12.78 -7.23 11.77
CA SER A 92 13.81 -8.22 11.46
C SER A 92 13.50 -8.84 10.11
N VAL A 93 14.35 -8.56 9.12
CA VAL A 93 14.27 -9.13 7.77
C VAL A 93 15.68 -9.45 7.32
N ASP A 94 15.88 -10.66 6.81
CA ASP A 94 17.18 -11.04 6.24
C ASP A 94 17.38 -10.28 4.91
N PRO A 95 18.46 -9.48 4.78
CA PRO A 95 18.70 -8.74 3.56
C PRO A 95 19.09 -9.69 2.41
N ILE A 96 18.60 -9.37 1.22
CA ILE A 96 18.94 -10.09 -0.01
C ILE A 96 19.99 -9.28 -0.80
N SER A 97 20.84 -9.99 -1.55
CA SER A 97 21.82 -9.40 -2.47
C SER A 97 21.47 -9.78 -3.91
N VAL A 98 21.51 -8.80 -4.82
CA VAL A 98 21.15 -8.99 -6.23
C VAL A 98 22.20 -8.33 -7.12
N TYR A 99 22.75 -9.09 -8.07
CA TYR A 99 23.79 -8.64 -9.02
C TYR A 99 23.25 -8.40 -10.43
N ALA A 100 22.16 -9.05 -10.80
CA ALA A 100 21.49 -8.91 -12.09
C ALA A 100 20.03 -9.36 -11.98
N GLY A 101 19.18 -8.85 -12.86
CA GLY A 101 17.75 -9.14 -12.83
C GLY A 101 17.04 -8.41 -11.69
N ALA A 102 16.03 -9.04 -11.11
CA ALA A 102 15.30 -8.52 -9.97
C ALA A 102 15.10 -9.63 -8.93
N ALA A 103 15.13 -9.26 -7.66
CA ALA A 103 14.69 -10.12 -6.58
C ALA A 103 13.88 -9.32 -5.57
N GLU A 104 13.04 -10.02 -4.80
CA GLU A 104 12.13 -9.39 -3.86
C GLU A 104 12.11 -10.11 -2.51
N VAL A 105 11.81 -9.34 -1.47
CA VAL A 105 11.67 -9.80 -0.09
C VAL A 105 10.51 -9.07 0.57
N ALA A 106 9.76 -9.78 1.41
CA ALA A 106 8.66 -9.19 2.15
C ALA A 106 9.15 -8.65 3.50
N VAL A 107 8.79 -7.40 3.78
CA VAL A 107 8.89 -6.78 5.09
C VAL A 107 7.50 -6.81 5.71
N VAL A 108 7.37 -7.40 6.90
CA VAL A 108 6.08 -7.63 7.57
C VAL A 108 6.05 -6.91 8.90
N TRP A 109 4.94 -6.25 9.19
CA TRP A 109 4.69 -5.58 10.47
C TRP A 109 3.29 -5.91 10.98
N ASP A 110 3.21 -6.29 12.25
CA ASP A 110 1.99 -6.74 12.93
C ASP A 110 1.22 -5.60 13.62
N MET A 111 1.50 -4.34 13.27
CA MET A 111 0.88 -3.15 13.88
C MET A 111 1.15 -3.03 15.39
N ARG A 112 2.29 -3.56 15.86
CA ARG A 112 2.77 -3.37 17.24
C ARG A 112 4.08 -2.61 17.29
N ASP A 113 4.26 -1.80 18.32
CA ASP A 113 5.53 -1.15 18.62
C ASP A 113 6.58 -2.16 19.16
N ASP A 114 7.81 -1.71 19.40
CA ASP A 114 8.89 -2.52 19.98
C ASP A 114 8.55 -3.08 21.38
N GLY A 115 7.65 -2.43 22.12
CA GLY A 115 7.13 -2.90 23.40
C GLY A 115 6.02 -3.95 23.27
N GLY A 116 5.61 -4.30 22.05
CA GLY A 116 4.53 -5.23 21.76
C GLY A 116 3.14 -4.62 21.93
N LYS A 117 3.00 -3.31 22.12
CA LYS A 117 1.71 -2.63 22.23
C LYS A 117 1.17 -2.33 20.83
N ALA A 118 -0.12 -2.56 20.64
CA ALA A 118 -0.79 -2.22 19.39
C ALA A 118 -0.76 -0.70 19.17
N VAL A 119 -0.50 -0.29 17.94
CA VAL A 119 -0.48 1.11 17.53
C VAL A 119 -1.80 1.54 16.90
N ALA A 120 -2.06 2.84 16.87
CA ALA A 120 -3.32 3.41 16.42
C ALA A 120 -3.38 3.58 14.89
N SER A 121 -4.51 4.12 14.42
CA SER A 121 -4.64 4.67 13.07
C SER A 121 -3.75 5.91 12.95
N ASP A 122 -2.84 5.92 11.98
CA ASP A 122 -1.97 7.05 11.65
C ASP A 122 -1.33 6.84 10.26
N ASP A 123 -0.57 7.83 9.80
CA ASP A 123 0.38 7.68 8.71
C ASP A 123 1.74 7.24 9.25
N TYR A 124 2.15 6.05 8.84
CA TYR A 124 3.45 5.48 9.15
C TYR A 124 4.37 5.54 7.94
N SER A 125 5.65 5.33 8.15
CA SER A 125 6.60 5.10 7.07
C SER A 125 7.48 3.89 7.38
N LEU A 126 7.56 2.97 6.42
CA LEU A 126 8.61 1.97 6.39
C LEU A 126 9.89 2.65 5.87
N VAL A 127 10.97 2.55 6.65
CA VAL A 127 12.27 3.08 6.29
C VAL A 127 13.32 1.98 6.40
N PHE A 128 14.25 1.94 5.46
CA PHE A 128 15.38 1.01 5.49
C PHE A 128 16.52 1.54 4.63
N ASN A 129 17.69 0.91 4.76
CA ASN A 129 18.84 1.22 3.94
C ASN A 129 19.06 0.16 2.85
N VAL A 130 19.64 0.59 1.74
CA VAL A 130 20.19 -0.28 0.69
C VAL A 130 21.64 0.12 0.47
N ILE A 131 22.52 -0.88 0.40
CA ILE A 131 23.94 -0.67 0.12
C ILE A 131 24.29 -1.24 -1.25
N ASP A 132 25.18 -0.56 -1.97
CA ASP A 132 25.74 -1.06 -3.23
C ASP A 132 27.12 -1.72 -3.05
N ASP A 133 27.67 -2.28 -4.12
CA ASP A 133 28.99 -2.93 -4.11
C ASP A 133 30.18 -1.99 -3.88
N SER A 134 29.99 -0.68 -4.00
CA SER A 134 30.97 0.34 -3.63
C SER A 134 30.85 0.77 -2.16
N GLY A 135 29.91 0.19 -1.42
CA GLY A 135 29.64 0.52 -0.02
C GLY A 135 28.79 1.77 0.17
N ARG A 136 28.24 2.37 -0.90
CA ARG A 136 27.37 3.54 -0.77
C ARG A 136 26.01 3.11 -0.25
N THR A 137 25.54 3.81 0.78
CA THR A 137 24.25 3.55 1.40
C THR A 137 23.21 4.57 0.93
N THR A 138 22.01 4.10 0.58
CA THR A 138 20.85 4.93 0.26
C THR A 138 19.68 4.56 1.15
N THR A 139 19.07 5.54 1.80
CA THR A 139 17.85 5.35 2.59
C THR A 139 16.62 5.36 1.68
N VAL A 140 15.75 4.38 1.86
CA VAL A 140 14.50 4.18 1.12
C VAL A 140 13.34 4.32 2.10
N GLY A 141 12.28 5.00 1.68
CA GLY A 141 11.07 5.22 2.48
C GLY A 141 9.79 4.91 1.71
N ALA A 142 8.80 4.36 2.38
CA ALA A 142 7.46 4.11 1.85
C ALA A 142 6.38 4.46 2.87
N THR A 143 5.42 5.29 2.48
CA THR A 143 4.28 5.65 3.34
C THR A 143 3.33 4.47 3.48
N LEU A 144 2.88 4.22 4.70
CA LEU A 144 1.89 3.22 5.07
C LEU A 144 0.69 3.94 5.66
N GLN A 145 -0.42 4.01 4.92
CA GLN A 145 -1.64 4.64 5.40
C GLN A 145 -2.48 3.62 6.16
N VAL A 146 -2.65 3.83 7.47
CA VAL A 146 -3.51 2.98 8.30
C VAL A 146 -4.76 3.76 8.66
N ARG A 147 -5.94 3.20 8.39
CA ARG A 147 -7.24 3.83 8.65
C ARG A 147 -8.22 2.88 9.32
#